data_AF-A0A7J3WBP3-F1
#
_entry.id   AF-A0A7J3WBP3-F1
#
_cell.length_a   1.000
_cell.length_b   1.000
_cell.length_c   1.000
_cell.angle_alpha   90.00
_cell.angle_beta   90.00
_cell.angle_gamma   90.00
#
_symmetry.space_group_name_H-M   'P 1'
#
loop_
_entity.id
_entity.type
_entity.pdbx_description
1 polymer ?
#
loop_
_entity_poly.entity_id
_entity_poly.type
_entity_poly.pdbx_seq_one_letter_code
_entity_poly.pdbx_strand_id
1 'polypeptide(L)'
;MVYGFNASLKLDKKFVEDYRRGEKAAVDFVENLVTRLGVNENGVGPNSHPVVDVVWNDLRALQQAGEGYEWKLNAEPIYSYRSEAVLESYFDSFLTWARGNGWSDQVIEVQGADKEDEYHKLSNGTYEAILAITKIDEKLAHNKKSYFPAVDYGRCVFCGLCVDACPFYALEMTNEIELSDTDRRSLFYSPKKLAKPGVRGPPAELGWFDKLVTALRG
;
A
#
# COMPACT_ATOMS: atom_id res chain seq x y z
N MET A 1 -3.72 6.30 15.84
CA MET A 1 -2.37 5.93 15.37
C MET A 1 -2.47 5.63 13.89
N VAL A 2 -1.48 6.00 13.08
CA VAL A 2 -1.43 5.57 11.68
C VAL A 2 -0.55 4.37 11.68
N TYR A 3 -1.10 3.26 11.23
CA TYR A 3 -0.37 2.02 11.08
C TYR A 3 -0.13 1.79 9.60
N GLY A 4 0.97 1.11 9.30
CA GLY A 4 1.12 0.49 8.00
C GLY A 4 0.29 -0.79 7.98
N PHE A 5 -0.44 -1.04 6.90
CA PHE A 5 -1.13 -2.31 6.69
C PHE A 5 -0.57 -3.00 5.45
N ASN A 6 -0.41 -4.33 5.53
CA ASN A 6 -0.21 -5.17 4.35
C ASN A 6 -1.53 -5.79 3.94
N ALA A 7 -1.80 -5.78 2.64
CA ALA A 7 -2.88 -6.55 2.04
C ALA A 7 -2.28 -7.80 1.37
N SER A 8 -2.81 -8.96 1.71
CA SER A 8 -2.37 -10.23 1.12
C SER A 8 -3.56 -11.13 0.85
N LEU A 9 -3.44 -11.98 -0.16
CA LEU A 9 -4.45 -12.93 -0.56
C LEU A 9 -3.87 -14.33 -0.56
N LYS A 10 -4.38 -15.20 0.30
CA LYS A 10 -4.04 -16.62 0.28
C LYS A 10 -5.00 -17.34 -0.63
N LEU A 11 -4.46 -18.11 -1.56
CA LEU A 11 -5.19 -18.86 -2.58
C LEU A 11 -4.83 -20.33 -2.45
N ASP A 12 -5.81 -21.20 -2.67
CA ASP A 12 -5.58 -22.63 -2.76
C ASP A 12 -4.76 -22.99 -4.02
N LYS A 13 -4.03 -24.10 -3.95
CA LYS A 13 -3.20 -24.58 -5.07
C LYS A 13 -4.04 -24.85 -6.31
N LYS A 14 -5.26 -25.38 -6.13
CA LYS A 14 -6.17 -25.69 -7.22
C LYS A 14 -6.60 -24.41 -7.95
N PHE A 15 -6.99 -23.35 -7.23
CA PHE A 15 -7.28 -22.04 -7.84
C PHE A 15 -6.14 -21.53 -8.72
N VAL A 16 -4.89 -21.59 -8.25
CA VAL A 16 -3.75 -21.09 -9.03
C VAL A 16 -3.47 -21.95 -10.26
N GLU A 17 -3.64 -23.27 -10.17
CA GLU A 17 -3.51 -24.18 -11.32
C GLU A 17 -4.62 -23.95 -12.35
N ASP A 18 -5.86 -23.78 -11.91
CA ASP A 18 -7.02 -23.54 -12.77
C ASP A 18 -6.96 -22.13 -13.40
N TYR A 19 -6.46 -21.13 -12.67
CA TYR A 19 -6.13 -19.80 -13.22
C TYR A 19 -5.08 -19.90 -14.34
N ARG A 20 -3.99 -20.65 -14.13
CA ARG A 20 -2.95 -20.87 -15.16
C ARG A 20 -3.48 -21.59 -16.40
N ARG A 21 -4.53 -22.41 -16.25
CA ARG A 21 -5.22 -23.09 -17.36
C ARG A 21 -6.25 -22.20 -18.06
N GLY A 22 -6.56 -21.03 -17.50
CA GLY A 22 -7.55 -20.10 -18.05
C GLY A 22 -8.99 -20.47 -17.69
N GLU A 23 -9.21 -21.18 -16.59
CA GLU A 23 -10.56 -21.50 -16.13
C GLU A 23 -11.32 -20.22 -15.79
N LYS A 24 -12.49 -20.04 -16.40
CA LYS A 24 -13.23 -18.77 -16.40
C LYS A 24 -13.48 -18.24 -14.98
N ALA A 25 -13.91 -19.11 -14.06
CA ALA A 25 -14.24 -18.70 -12.70
C ALA A 25 -13.04 -18.14 -11.92
N ALA A 26 -11.84 -18.71 -12.13
CA ALA A 26 -10.62 -18.25 -11.49
C ALA A 26 -10.10 -16.95 -12.15
N VAL A 27 -10.18 -16.86 -13.48
CA VAL A 27 -9.81 -15.64 -14.22
C VAL A 27 -10.73 -14.48 -13.86
N ASP A 28 -12.05 -14.69 -13.89
CA ASP A 28 -13.06 -13.67 -13.56
C ASP A 28 -12.83 -13.10 -12.15
N PHE A 29 -12.44 -13.94 -11.18
CA PHE A 29 -12.12 -13.50 -9.82
C PHE A 29 -10.91 -12.57 -9.78
N VAL A 30 -9.79 -12.97 -10.41
CA VAL A 30 -8.57 -12.14 -10.44
C VAL A 30 -8.81 -10.84 -11.20
N GLU A 31 -9.48 -10.90 -12.35
CA GLU A 31 -9.79 -9.70 -13.14
C GLU A 31 -10.68 -8.71 -12.37
N ASN A 32 -11.73 -9.19 -11.69
CA ASN A 32 -12.59 -8.32 -10.89
C ASN A 32 -11.90 -7.80 -9.64
N LEU A 33 -11.00 -8.56 -9.02
CA LEU A 33 -10.14 -8.03 -7.96
C LEU A 33 -9.30 -6.88 -8.51
N VAL A 34 -8.53 -7.10 -9.57
CA VAL A 34 -7.60 -6.11 -10.12
C VAL A 34 -8.32 -4.85 -10.59
N THR A 35 -9.44 -4.99 -11.30
CA THR A 35 -10.15 -3.85 -11.90
C THR A 35 -10.95 -3.00 -10.90
N ARG A 36 -11.27 -3.54 -9.71
CA ARG A 36 -12.10 -2.85 -8.71
C ARG A 36 -11.30 -2.33 -7.51
N LEU A 37 -10.00 -2.57 -7.47
CA LEU A 37 -9.14 -2.08 -6.41
C LEU A 37 -9.07 -0.56 -6.40
N GLY A 38 -9.29 0.02 -5.22
CA GLY A 38 -9.27 1.47 -5.06
C GLY A 38 -10.35 2.18 -5.89
N VAL A 39 -11.41 1.47 -6.29
CA VAL A 39 -12.58 2.06 -6.94
C VAL A 39 -13.74 1.91 -5.99
N ASN A 40 -14.42 3.01 -5.64
CA ASN A 40 -15.63 2.91 -4.84
C ASN A 40 -16.83 2.42 -5.67
N GLU A 41 -17.95 2.11 -5.02
CA GLU A 41 -19.20 1.67 -5.68
C GLU A 41 -19.69 2.60 -6.80
N ASN A 42 -19.31 3.88 -6.77
CA ASN A 42 -19.70 4.88 -7.76
C ASN A 42 -18.73 4.98 -8.96
N GLY A 43 -17.72 4.10 -9.05
CA GLY A 43 -16.73 4.12 -10.13
C GLY A 43 -15.71 5.25 -10.00
N VAL A 44 -15.64 5.91 -8.85
CA VAL A 44 -14.72 7.02 -8.58
C VAL A 44 -13.56 6.50 -7.72
N GLY A 45 -12.33 6.59 -8.24
CA GLY A 45 -11.15 6.33 -7.42
C GLY A 45 -11.01 7.38 -6.32
N PRO A 46 -10.51 7.05 -5.12
CA PRO A 46 -10.30 8.04 -4.06
C PRO A 46 -9.30 9.08 -4.56
N ASN A 47 -9.82 10.26 -4.88
CA ASN A 47 -9.00 11.37 -5.35
C ASN A 47 -8.01 11.80 -4.27
N SER A 48 -6.79 12.10 -4.74
CA SER A 48 -5.75 13.00 -4.19
C SER A 48 -4.60 12.45 -3.34
N HIS A 49 -4.49 11.14 -3.14
CA HIS A 49 -3.18 10.54 -2.89
C HIS A 49 -2.80 9.65 -4.08
N PRO A 50 -1.53 9.64 -4.52
CA PRO A 50 -1.04 8.59 -5.38
C PRO A 50 -1.26 7.27 -4.64
N VAL A 51 -2.38 6.63 -4.93
CA VAL A 51 -2.66 5.28 -4.55
C VAL A 51 -1.54 4.50 -5.20
N VAL A 52 -0.58 4.00 -4.41
CA VAL A 52 0.30 2.96 -4.92
C VAL A 52 -0.67 1.91 -5.42
N ASP A 53 -0.68 1.65 -6.73
CA ASP A 53 -1.56 0.63 -7.30
C ASP A 53 -1.25 -0.68 -6.56
N VAL A 54 -2.11 -0.98 -5.58
CA VAL A 54 -2.03 -2.14 -4.69
C VAL A 54 -1.84 -3.36 -5.60
N VAL A 55 -2.56 -3.41 -6.72
CA VAL A 55 -2.31 -4.44 -7.73
C VAL A 55 -2.18 -3.85 -9.14
N TRP A 56 -1.14 -4.28 -9.83
CA TRP A 56 -1.12 -4.35 -11.29
C TRP A 56 -0.55 -5.71 -11.67
N ASN A 57 -1.41 -6.61 -12.15
CA ASN A 57 -1.19 -7.91 -12.82
C ASN A 57 0.17 -8.62 -12.63
N ASP A 58 0.78 -8.50 -11.46
CA ASP A 58 2.12 -9.01 -11.21
C ASP A 58 2.02 -10.23 -10.33
N LEU A 59 1.52 -11.30 -10.93
CA LEU A 59 1.49 -12.63 -10.34
C LEU A 59 2.90 -13.18 -10.07
N ARG A 60 3.99 -12.47 -10.45
CA ARG A 60 5.34 -12.82 -9.97
C ARG A 60 5.48 -12.58 -8.45
N ALA A 61 4.61 -11.75 -7.86
CA ALA A 61 4.52 -11.59 -6.41
C ALA A 61 3.82 -12.76 -5.69
N LEU A 62 3.26 -13.73 -6.45
CA LEU A 62 2.66 -14.93 -5.89
C LEU A 62 3.78 -15.87 -5.41
N GLN A 63 3.83 -16.12 -4.11
CA GLN A 63 4.80 -17.02 -3.48
C GLN A 63 4.10 -18.28 -3.00
N GLN A 64 4.76 -19.43 -3.11
CA GLN A 64 4.23 -20.67 -2.55
C GLN A 64 4.35 -20.62 -1.03
N ALA A 65 3.22 -20.78 -0.33
CA ALA A 65 3.14 -20.73 1.12
C ALA A 65 2.41 -21.98 1.62
N GLY A 66 3.17 -22.96 2.13
CA GLY A 66 2.63 -24.25 2.56
C GLY A 66 1.98 -25.02 1.41
N GLU A 67 0.71 -25.44 1.60
CA GLU A 67 -0.07 -26.16 0.59
C GLU A 67 -0.73 -25.27 -0.47
N GLY A 68 -0.67 -23.94 -0.30
CA GLY A 68 -1.28 -22.97 -1.20
C GLY A 68 -0.28 -21.93 -1.70
N TYR A 69 -0.82 -20.79 -2.09
CA TYR A 69 -0.05 -19.63 -2.53
C TYR A 69 -0.49 -18.39 -1.75
N GLU A 70 0.45 -17.50 -1.47
CA GLU A 70 0.21 -16.20 -0.89
C GLU A 70 0.59 -15.13 -1.91
N TRP A 71 -0.36 -14.24 -2.19
CA TRP A 71 -0.16 -13.10 -3.06
C TRP A 71 -0.11 -11.83 -2.22
N LYS A 72 1.05 -11.21 -2.14
CA LYS A 72 1.15 -9.87 -1.53
C LYS A 72 0.56 -8.85 -2.51
N LEU A 73 -0.50 -8.17 -2.08
CA LEU A 73 -1.23 -7.18 -2.87
C LEU A 73 -0.71 -5.76 -2.66
N ASN A 74 0.42 -5.53 -1.99
CA ASN A 74 0.96 -4.18 -1.87
C ASN A 74 2.48 -4.23 -1.80
N ALA A 75 3.14 -3.38 -2.60
CA ALA A 75 4.59 -3.25 -2.54
C ALA A 75 5.01 -2.59 -1.21
N GLU A 76 4.31 -1.54 -0.81
CA GLU A 76 4.58 -0.75 0.40
C GLU A 76 3.38 -0.73 1.34
N PRO A 77 3.59 -0.54 2.66
CA PRO A 77 2.51 -0.49 3.63
C PRO A 77 1.45 0.56 3.27
N ILE A 78 0.18 0.17 3.37
CA ILE A 78 -0.95 1.09 3.23
C ILE A 78 -1.09 1.82 4.56
N TYR A 79 -0.78 3.11 4.58
CA TYR A 79 -0.86 3.92 5.80
C TYR A 79 -2.30 4.35 6.06
N SER A 80 -2.93 3.74 7.06
CA SER A 80 -4.30 4.03 7.46
C SER A 80 -4.43 4.02 8.98
N TYR A 81 -5.59 4.45 9.50
CA TYR A 81 -5.85 4.50 10.94
C TYR A 81 -6.43 3.20 11.49
N ARG A 82 -7.00 2.33 10.64
CA ARG A 82 -7.60 1.03 10.99
C ARG A 82 -7.66 0.11 9.75
N SER A 83 -7.79 -1.20 9.94
CA SER A 83 -7.91 -2.18 8.84
C SER A 83 -9.19 -1.98 8.04
N GLU A 84 -10.30 -1.66 8.71
CA GLU A 84 -11.61 -1.49 8.07
C GLU A 84 -11.57 -0.35 7.05
N ALA A 85 -10.80 0.72 7.34
CA ALA A 85 -10.65 1.84 6.41
C ALA A 85 -9.84 1.46 5.17
N VAL A 86 -8.92 0.49 5.28
CA VAL A 86 -8.23 -0.08 4.11
C VAL A 86 -9.22 -0.89 3.28
N LEU A 87 -10.07 -1.71 3.90
CA LEU A 87 -11.11 -2.46 3.19
C LEU A 87 -12.11 -1.52 2.49
N GLU A 88 -12.63 -0.54 3.20
CA GLU A 88 -13.55 0.49 2.67
C GLU A 88 -12.95 1.23 1.47
N SER A 89 -11.66 1.58 1.54
CA SER A 89 -11.01 2.38 0.50
C SER A 89 -10.58 1.56 -0.72
N TYR A 90 -10.22 0.29 -0.53
CA TYR A 90 -9.55 -0.51 -1.57
C TYR A 90 -10.34 -1.73 -2.03
N PHE A 91 -11.07 -2.41 -1.14
CA PHE A 91 -11.65 -3.72 -1.39
C PHE A 91 -13.17 -3.75 -1.41
N ASP A 92 -13.85 -2.70 -0.94
CA ASP A 92 -15.31 -2.68 -0.81
C ASP A 92 -16.05 -2.99 -2.13
N SER A 93 -15.66 -2.36 -3.24
CA SER A 93 -16.25 -2.63 -4.56
C SER A 93 -16.02 -4.07 -5.02
N PHE A 94 -14.86 -4.64 -4.71
CA PHE A 94 -14.56 -6.04 -5.01
C PHE A 94 -15.37 -7.00 -4.14
N LEU A 95 -15.43 -6.78 -2.82
CA LEU A 95 -16.19 -7.62 -1.89
C LEU A 95 -17.69 -7.58 -2.20
N THR A 96 -18.22 -6.42 -2.56
CA THR A 96 -19.61 -6.26 -3.00
C THR A 96 -19.88 -7.02 -4.30
N TRP A 97 -18.96 -6.96 -5.27
CA TRP A 97 -19.04 -7.79 -6.47
C TRP A 97 -19.00 -9.29 -6.13
N ALA A 98 -18.10 -9.72 -5.25
CA ALA A 98 -17.93 -11.12 -4.87
C ALA A 98 -19.23 -11.68 -4.28
N ARG A 99 -19.83 -10.95 -3.32
CA ARG A 99 -21.14 -11.28 -2.72
C ARG A 99 -22.25 -11.38 -3.77
N GLY A 100 -22.25 -10.50 -4.77
CA GLY A 100 -23.20 -10.52 -5.88
C GLY A 100 -23.01 -11.66 -6.89
N ASN A 101 -21.83 -12.30 -6.92
CA ASN A 101 -21.45 -13.31 -7.92
C ASN A 101 -21.19 -14.70 -7.31
N GLY A 102 -21.91 -15.02 -6.22
CA GLY A 102 -21.90 -16.36 -5.63
C GLY A 102 -20.70 -16.67 -4.74
N TRP A 103 -19.92 -15.67 -4.34
CA TRP A 103 -18.90 -15.81 -3.30
C TRP A 103 -19.49 -15.42 -1.94
N SER A 104 -19.42 -16.31 -0.96
CA SER A 104 -19.65 -15.98 0.44
C SER A 104 -18.43 -15.27 1.01
N ASP A 105 -18.67 -14.20 1.77
CA ASP A 105 -17.67 -13.44 2.51
C ASP A 105 -17.92 -13.63 4.01
N GLN A 106 -16.94 -14.18 4.72
CA GLN A 106 -16.99 -14.41 6.16
C GLN A 106 -15.76 -13.81 6.83
N VAL A 107 -15.97 -12.92 7.80
CA VAL A 107 -14.88 -12.42 8.64
C VAL A 107 -14.46 -13.52 9.61
N ILE A 108 -13.16 -13.85 9.62
CA ILE A 108 -12.60 -14.91 10.45
C ILE A 108 -11.63 -14.34 11.48
N GLU A 109 -11.63 -14.92 12.67
CA GLU A 109 -10.63 -14.61 13.70
C GLU A 109 -9.48 -15.61 13.62
N VAL A 110 -8.26 -15.12 13.46
CA VAL A 110 -7.04 -15.95 13.41
C VAL A 110 -6.36 -15.90 14.77
N GLN A 111 -6.05 -17.07 15.34
CA GLN A 111 -5.37 -17.15 16.63
C GLN A 111 -3.97 -16.52 16.56
N GLY A 112 -3.71 -15.55 17.44
CA GLY A 112 -2.44 -14.83 17.51
C GLY A 112 -2.35 -13.61 16.59
N ALA A 113 -3.43 -13.26 15.89
CA ALA A 113 -3.50 -12.01 15.13
C ALA A 113 -3.63 -10.78 16.05
N ASP A 114 -3.18 -9.62 15.55
CA ASP A 114 -3.42 -8.35 16.23
C ASP A 114 -4.93 -8.04 16.23
N LYS A 115 -5.40 -7.23 17.18
CA LYS A 115 -6.81 -6.81 17.25
C LYS A 115 -7.24 -5.96 16.07
N GLU A 116 -6.28 -5.32 15.41
CA GLU A 116 -6.49 -4.51 14.22
C GLU A 116 -6.18 -5.28 12.93
N ASP A 117 -5.87 -6.58 13.01
CA ASP A 117 -5.81 -7.42 11.81
C ASP A 117 -7.22 -7.87 11.43
N GLU A 118 -7.47 -7.96 10.12
CA GLU A 118 -8.76 -8.35 9.60
C GLU A 118 -8.61 -9.36 8.47
N TYR A 119 -9.42 -10.42 8.53
CA TYR A 119 -9.33 -11.55 7.62
C TYR A 119 -10.73 -11.87 7.06
N HIS A 120 -10.82 -11.89 5.74
CA HIS A 120 -12.04 -12.24 5.00
C HIS A 120 -11.83 -13.56 4.27
N LYS A 121 -12.58 -14.58 4.65
CA LYS A 121 -12.67 -15.84 3.93
C LYS A 121 -13.73 -15.73 2.84
N LEU A 122 -13.26 -15.73 1.59
CA LEU A 122 -14.07 -15.77 0.39
C LEU A 122 -14.18 -17.21 -0.11
N SER A 123 -15.40 -17.70 -0.34
CA SER A 123 -15.62 -19.04 -0.90
C SER A 123 -16.78 -19.06 -1.89
N ASN A 124 -16.65 -19.78 -2.99
CA ASN A 124 -17.74 -20.04 -3.93
C ASN A 124 -18.12 -21.54 -3.98
N GLY A 125 -17.69 -22.32 -2.99
CA GLY A 125 -17.85 -23.78 -2.92
C GLY A 125 -16.85 -24.58 -3.76
N THR A 126 -16.17 -23.96 -4.73
CA THR A 126 -15.10 -24.62 -5.52
C THR A 126 -13.71 -24.19 -5.07
N TYR A 127 -13.54 -22.91 -4.76
CA TYR A 127 -12.29 -22.29 -4.34
C TYR A 127 -12.48 -21.58 -3.00
N GLU A 128 -11.37 -21.42 -2.29
CA GLU A 128 -11.31 -20.65 -1.05
C GLU A 128 -10.15 -19.67 -1.14
N ALA A 129 -10.44 -18.39 -0.91
CA ALA A 129 -9.44 -17.33 -0.84
C ALA A 129 -9.54 -16.61 0.51
N ILE A 130 -8.41 -16.27 1.12
CA ILE A 130 -8.38 -15.51 2.37
C ILE A 130 -7.70 -14.18 2.09
N LEU A 131 -8.48 -13.10 2.10
CA LEU A 131 -7.96 -11.74 2.08
C LEU A 131 -7.57 -11.36 3.50
N ALA A 132 -6.33 -10.97 3.71
CA ALA A 132 -5.79 -10.58 5.01
C ALA A 132 -5.24 -9.17 4.94
N ILE A 133 -5.78 -8.30 5.80
CA ILE A 133 -5.27 -6.96 6.09
C ILE A 133 -4.55 -7.04 7.43
N THR A 134 -3.23 -7.02 7.39
CA THR A 134 -2.39 -7.23 8.58
C THR A 134 -1.67 -5.95 8.96
N LYS A 135 -1.70 -5.62 10.23
CA LYS A 135 -1.02 -4.47 10.80
C LYS A 135 0.49 -4.70 10.80
N ILE A 136 1.22 -3.64 10.47
CA ILE A 136 2.67 -3.55 10.59
C ILE A 136 2.96 -2.44 11.58
N ASP A 137 3.51 -2.80 12.74
CA ASP A 137 4.05 -1.82 13.67
C ASP A 137 5.48 -1.45 13.28
N GLU A 138 5.63 -0.35 12.54
CA GLU A 138 6.93 0.20 12.17
C GLU A 138 7.59 0.98 13.32
N LYS A 139 6.96 1.08 14.50
CA LYS A 139 7.42 1.85 15.67
C LYS A 139 7.73 3.32 15.33
N LEU A 140 6.99 3.90 14.40
CA LEU A 140 7.12 5.29 13.98
C LEU A 140 6.21 6.21 14.80
N ALA A 141 6.64 7.46 15.01
CA ALA A 141 5.83 8.45 15.70
C ALA A 141 4.53 8.75 14.92
N HIS A 142 3.40 8.84 15.62
CA HIS A 142 2.10 9.00 14.99
C HIS A 142 1.92 10.39 14.37
N ASN A 143 1.78 10.44 13.04
CA ASN A 143 1.26 11.62 12.35
C ASN A 143 -0.26 11.70 12.51
N LYS A 144 -0.74 12.63 13.34
CA LYS A 144 -2.19 12.83 13.61
C LYS A 144 -3.02 13.08 12.34
N LYS A 145 -2.42 13.64 11.29
CA LYS A 145 -3.13 13.96 10.04
C LYS A 145 -3.05 12.86 8.99
N SER A 146 -2.25 11.81 9.23
CA SER A 146 -2.03 10.71 8.26
C SER A 146 -1.58 11.15 6.86
N TYR A 147 -1.04 12.36 6.72
CA TYR A 147 -0.52 12.86 5.44
C TYR A 147 0.96 12.60 5.33
N PHE A 148 1.32 11.80 4.35
CA PHE A 148 2.67 11.34 4.12
C PHE A 148 3.16 11.84 2.76
N PRO A 149 4.28 12.59 2.70
CA PRO A 149 4.80 13.09 1.44
C PRO A 149 5.40 11.94 0.64
N ALA A 150 4.97 11.81 -0.62
CA ALA A 150 5.52 10.88 -1.58
C ALA A 150 5.88 11.63 -2.87
N VAL A 151 6.85 11.11 -3.62
CA VAL A 151 7.35 11.74 -4.85
C VAL A 151 7.26 10.75 -6.00
N ASP A 152 6.58 11.13 -7.08
CA ASP A 152 6.58 10.41 -8.35
C ASP A 152 7.71 10.96 -9.24
N TYR A 153 8.86 10.30 -9.25
CA TYR A 153 10.00 10.69 -10.09
C TYR A 153 9.73 10.52 -11.59
N GLY A 154 8.73 9.74 -11.97
CA GLY A 154 8.26 9.66 -13.36
C GLY A 154 7.51 10.91 -13.82
N ARG A 155 7.11 11.80 -12.89
CA ARG A 155 6.46 13.09 -13.18
C ARG A 155 7.23 14.30 -12.67
N CYS A 156 8.19 14.10 -11.77
CA CYS A 156 9.02 15.16 -11.22
C CYS A 156 9.86 15.82 -12.31
N VAL A 157 9.88 17.15 -12.33
CA VAL A 157 10.74 17.95 -13.24
C VAL A 157 12.01 18.46 -12.56
N PHE A 158 12.30 17.97 -11.35
CA PHE A 158 13.50 18.30 -10.58
C PHE A 158 13.74 19.80 -10.36
N CYS A 159 12.67 20.59 -10.24
CA CYS A 159 12.76 22.05 -10.12
C CYS A 159 13.16 22.56 -8.73
N GLY A 160 13.20 21.72 -7.69
CA GLY A 160 13.56 22.12 -6.32
C GLY A 160 12.48 22.89 -5.54
N LEU A 161 11.37 23.28 -6.17
CA LEU A 161 10.31 24.07 -5.51
C LEU A 161 9.73 23.43 -4.24
N CYS A 162 9.70 22.10 -4.16
CA CYS A 162 9.25 21.40 -2.96
C CYS A 162 10.19 21.56 -1.77
N VAL A 163 11.51 21.69 -2.02
CA VAL A 163 12.52 21.93 -0.99
C VAL A 163 12.42 23.37 -0.50
N ASP A 164 12.35 24.32 -1.42
CA ASP A 164 12.24 25.75 -1.09
C ASP A 164 10.94 26.08 -0.33
N ALA A 165 9.84 25.40 -0.68
CA ALA A 165 8.55 25.59 -0.03
C ALA A 165 8.48 24.95 1.37
N CYS A 166 9.41 24.06 1.73
CA CYS A 166 9.34 23.32 2.99
C CYS A 166 9.83 24.18 4.18
N PRO A 167 8.96 24.66 5.08
CA PRO A 167 9.37 25.53 6.18
C PRO A 167 10.15 24.79 7.28
N PHE A 168 10.20 23.46 7.19
CA PHE A 168 10.85 22.59 8.17
C PHE A 168 12.13 21.94 7.63
N TYR A 169 12.51 22.25 6.38
CA TYR A 169 13.66 21.63 5.72
C TYR A 169 13.63 20.08 5.80
N ALA A 170 12.43 19.50 5.68
CA ALA A 170 12.24 18.06 5.75
C ALA A 170 12.60 17.35 4.42
N LEU A 171 12.73 18.11 3.34
CA LEU A 171 13.15 17.63 2.02
C LEU A 171 14.44 18.34 1.63
N GLU A 172 15.33 17.61 0.95
CA GLU A 172 16.57 18.12 0.37
C GLU A 172 16.73 17.56 -1.05
N MET A 173 17.36 18.31 -1.94
CA MET A 173 17.81 17.78 -3.22
C MET A 173 19.11 17.00 -3.00
N THR A 174 19.19 15.79 -3.52
CA THR A 174 20.38 14.95 -3.42
C THR A 174 21.21 15.06 -4.71
N ASN A 175 22.45 14.60 -4.66
CA ASN A 175 23.31 14.47 -5.85
C ASN A 175 23.09 13.13 -6.58
N GLU A 176 22.04 12.37 -6.24
CA GLU A 176 21.75 11.09 -6.88
C GLU A 176 21.14 11.34 -8.26
N ILE A 177 21.84 10.88 -9.29
CA ILE A 177 21.44 11.08 -10.70
C ILE A 177 21.03 9.77 -11.39
N GLU A 178 21.37 8.62 -10.83
CA GLU A 178 21.09 7.29 -11.39
C GLU A 178 19.76 6.74 -10.88
N LEU A 179 18.65 7.43 -11.21
CA LEU A 179 17.30 7.08 -10.76
C LEU A 179 16.51 6.26 -11.80
N SER A 180 17.14 5.85 -12.90
CA SER A 180 16.48 5.11 -13.97
C SER A 180 16.07 3.72 -13.52
N ASP A 181 14.85 3.33 -13.86
CA ASP A 181 14.36 1.97 -13.63
C ASP A 181 13.51 1.50 -14.81
N THR A 182 13.32 0.18 -14.89
CA THR A 182 12.54 -0.51 -15.92
C THR A 182 11.04 -0.52 -15.63
N ASP A 183 10.64 -0.37 -14.37
CA ASP A 183 9.25 -0.28 -13.96
C ASP A 183 8.88 1.16 -13.60
N ARG A 184 7.72 1.61 -14.05
CA ARG A 184 7.17 2.92 -13.65
C ARG A 184 6.90 2.97 -12.14
N ARG A 185 6.55 1.84 -11.52
CA ARG A 185 6.19 1.79 -10.10
C ARG A 185 7.37 2.10 -9.19
N SER A 186 8.57 1.69 -9.57
CA SER A 186 9.74 1.92 -8.74
C SER A 186 10.23 3.38 -8.77
N LEU A 187 9.75 4.17 -9.74
CA LEU A 187 9.92 5.63 -9.78
C LEU A 187 8.97 6.37 -8.81
N PHE A 188 7.97 5.68 -8.25
CA PHE A 188 7.19 6.22 -7.15
C PHE A 188 7.91 5.96 -5.81
N TYR A 189 8.24 7.03 -5.09
CA TYR A 189 8.99 6.95 -3.84
C TYR A 189 8.08 7.36 -2.68
N SER A 190 7.81 6.40 -1.80
CA SER A 190 7.14 6.64 -0.53
C SER A 190 7.99 7.42 0.45
N PRO A 191 7.39 7.95 1.53
CA PRO A 191 8.13 8.57 2.62
C PRO A 191 9.24 7.67 3.16
N LYS A 192 9.02 6.35 3.21
CA LYS A 192 10.01 5.39 3.71
C LYS A 192 11.20 5.27 2.78
N LYS A 193 10.97 5.29 1.46
CA LYS A 193 12.04 5.27 0.45
C LYS A 193 12.79 6.60 0.38
N LEU A 194 12.08 7.71 0.64
CA LEU A 194 12.67 9.06 0.73
C LEU A 194 13.41 9.30 2.06
N ALA A 195 13.05 8.57 3.12
CA ALA A 195 13.60 8.77 4.44
C ALA A 195 15.09 8.41 4.46
N LYS A 196 15.92 9.41 4.76
CA LYS A 196 17.31 9.21 5.14
C LYS A 196 17.43 9.11 6.66
N PRO A 197 18.43 8.40 7.21
CA PRO A 197 18.73 8.49 8.64
C PRO A 197 18.95 9.96 9.00
N GLY A 198 18.21 10.44 10.02
CA GLY A 198 18.14 11.86 10.34
C GLY A 198 19.52 12.48 10.50
N VAL A 199 19.81 13.51 9.70
CA VAL A 199 21.03 14.31 9.84
C VAL A 199 20.94 15.01 11.20
N ARG A 200 21.90 14.75 12.09
CA ARG A 200 21.96 15.45 13.38
C ARG A 200 22.44 16.87 13.15
N GLY A 201 21.50 17.79 12.97
CA GLY A 201 21.76 19.22 13.02
C GLY A 201 21.00 19.99 11.96
N PRO A 202 20.74 21.28 12.21
CA PRO A 202 20.20 22.17 11.20
C PRO A 202 21.15 22.27 9.99
N PRO A 203 20.64 22.37 8.75
CA PRO A 203 21.47 22.50 7.54
C PRO A 203 22.61 23.53 7.68
N ALA A 204 23.75 23.23 7.06
CA ALA A 204 24.96 24.03 7.22
C ALA A 204 24.77 25.48 6.72
N GLU A 205 23.99 25.65 5.65
CA GLU A 205 23.59 26.93 5.06
C GLU A 205 22.73 27.84 5.96
N LEU A 206 22.15 27.34 7.05
CA LEU A 206 21.27 28.16 7.89
C LEU A 206 22.05 29.19 8.73
N GLY A 207 21.45 30.39 8.85
CA GLY A 207 21.90 31.43 9.78
C GLY A 207 21.77 30.99 11.23
N TRP A 208 22.49 31.66 12.14
CA TRP A 208 22.51 31.26 13.56
C TRP A 208 21.14 31.33 14.24
N PHE A 209 20.27 32.27 13.83
CA PHE A 209 18.89 32.36 14.30
C PHE A 209 18.05 31.16 13.84
N ASP A 210 18.12 30.77 12.57
CA ASP A 210 17.36 29.63 12.05
C ASP A 210 17.84 28.29 12.63
N LYS A 211 19.16 28.18 12.89
CA LYS A 211 19.76 27.07 13.63
C LYS A 211 19.21 27.00 15.07
N LEU A 212 19.11 28.14 15.76
CA LEU A 212 18.54 28.25 17.10
C LEU A 212 17.05 27.87 17.11
N VAL A 213 16.25 28.41 16.18
CA VAL A 213 14.81 28.13 16.08
C VAL A 213 14.56 26.65 15.78
N THR A 214 15.34 26.04 14.89
CA THR A 214 15.24 24.61 14.57
C THR A 214 15.63 23.75 15.79
N ALA A 215 16.70 24.11 16.50
CA ALA A 215 17.15 23.37 17.69
C ALA A 215 16.16 23.45 18.87
N LEU A 216 15.42 24.55 19.01
CA LEU A 216 14.42 24.74 20.07
C LEU A 216 13.06 24.09 19.77
N ARG A 217 12.84 23.59 18.54
CA ARG A 217 11.57 22.99 18.08
C ARG A 217 11.59 21.45 17.99
N GLY A 218 12.77 20.83 18.13
CA GLY A 218 12.93 19.37 18.23
C GLY A 218 12.68 18.86 19.63
#